data_AF-A0A1Y2F0L6-F1
#
_entry.id   AF-A0A1Y2F0L6-F1
#
_cell.length_a   1.000
_cell.length_b   1.000
_cell.length_c   1.000
_cell.angle_alpha   90.00
_cell.angle_beta   90.00
_cell.angle_gamma   90.00
#
_symmetry.space_group_name_H-M   'P 1'
#
loop_
_entity.id
_entity.type
_entity.pdbx_description
1 polymer ?
#
loop_
_entity_poly.entity_id
_entity_poly.type
_entity_poly.pdbx_seq_one_letter_code
_entity_poly.pdbx_strand_id
1 'polypeptide(L)'
;AVEAYTESLHVRSLPEDYILFSFHFRSISQLPRALLHIAQDAEASKLALHMTRGRWQQQWGPLPDEGHHIGSTGMEVIATLQDEQQWKPLVNALSGLFCASLNYMDETRSTRPKLAFQDPAGIVMHGLLPSETVCTENLTPFLKLLPCKNKAGIASLLSSRLFNTDFSSLFVEMQDGILEQRIELVIDRQRIINNKGQLEVPGSLPEYLLSCIDKPYNSDVTCFPADSRESQPWTLSQLFGKSIAGTCPVATETELLVDGVPHTFSDGSYDFNHHKQVDAALPPILAKRSLTSQGSSLHGKITLLLNNTGSKPVDVLYYSMLPWFLRPYLHTLISSNDSISQTSFTSAIDRQRPARLEIMLHALPGLTSVSFNIERTVLRYAEYPPDANRGFDIPGAYLRTGTYELRTTPALLSLPTPDFSMPYNVIILTCTVIALCFGSVFNLVSRRIV
;
A
#
# COMPACT_ATOMS: atom_id res chain seq x y z
N ALA A 1 -28.40 7.21 19.32
CA ALA A 1 -27.95 7.54 17.95
C ALA A 1 -28.79 6.75 16.98
N VAL A 2 -29.07 7.27 15.77
CA VAL A 2 -29.78 6.51 14.73
C VAL A 2 -28.79 5.48 14.18
N GLU A 3 -29.13 4.19 14.30
CA GLU A 3 -28.37 3.13 13.65
C GLU A 3 -28.58 3.22 12.15
N ALA A 4 -27.49 3.27 11.38
CA ALA A 4 -27.55 3.37 9.94
C ALA A 4 -26.38 2.63 9.29
N TYR A 5 -26.64 2.01 8.15
CA TYR A 5 -25.64 1.34 7.34
C TYR A 5 -25.84 1.74 5.89
N THR A 6 -24.81 2.33 5.26
CA THR A 6 -24.85 2.78 3.87
C THR A 6 -23.77 2.10 3.07
N GLU A 7 -24.09 1.76 1.81
CA GLU A 7 -23.15 1.20 0.85
C GLU A 7 -23.12 2.11 -0.38
N SER A 8 -21.94 2.49 -0.87
CA SER A 8 -21.81 3.14 -2.16
C SER A 8 -20.70 2.52 -3.00
N LEU A 9 -20.96 2.39 -4.30
CA LEU A 9 -19.96 1.96 -5.30
C LEU A 9 -19.83 3.07 -6.33
N HIS A 10 -18.65 3.69 -6.38
CA HIS A 10 -18.34 4.68 -7.39
C HIS A 10 -17.40 4.05 -8.42
N VAL A 11 -17.81 4.07 -9.67
CA VAL A 11 -17.04 3.60 -10.82
C VAL A 11 -16.60 4.82 -11.61
N ARG A 12 -15.30 4.97 -11.80
CA ARG A 12 -14.74 6.11 -12.54
C ARG A 12 -13.80 5.62 -13.63
N SER A 13 -14.05 6.04 -14.86
CA SER A 13 -13.16 5.85 -15.99
C SER A 13 -11.87 6.66 -15.79
N LEU A 14 -10.72 6.00 -15.91
CA LEU A 14 -9.40 6.62 -15.85
C LEU A 14 -8.78 6.65 -17.26
N PRO A 15 -7.71 7.44 -17.48
CA PRO A 15 -6.96 7.40 -18.74
C PRO A 15 -6.44 5.99 -19.06
N GLU A 16 -6.13 5.74 -20.34
CA GLU A 16 -5.52 4.48 -20.81
C GLU A 16 -6.31 3.20 -20.50
N ASP A 17 -7.65 3.24 -20.60
CA ASP A 17 -8.54 2.08 -20.38
C ASP A 17 -8.52 1.50 -18.95
N TYR A 18 -7.97 2.23 -17.99
CA TYR A 18 -8.09 1.88 -16.58
C TYR A 18 -9.46 2.28 -16.03
N ILE A 19 -9.95 1.52 -15.05
CA ILE A 19 -11.20 1.83 -14.34
C ILE A 19 -10.93 1.78 -12.85
N LEU A 20 -11.32 2.85 -12.15
CA LEU A 20 -11.35 2.91 -10.69
C LEU A 20 -12.70 2.39 -10.18
N PHE A 21 -12.65 1.47 -9.23
CA PHE A 21 -13.79 1.07 -8.42
C PHE A 21 -13.52 1.47 -6.97
N SER A 22 -14.35 2.36 -6.45
CA SER A 22 -14.32 2.83 -5.06
C SER A 22 -15.53 2.28 -4.34
N PHE A 23 -15.33 1.26 -3.51
CA PHE A 23 -16.36 0.72 -2.62
C PHE A 23 -16.28 1.44 -1.29
N HIS A 24 -17.40 1.91 -0.78
CA HIS A 24 -17.49 2.59 0.49
C HIS A 24 -18.65 2.00 1.30
N PHE A 25 -18.33 1.60 2.53
CA PHE A 25 -19.26 1.07 3.49
C PHE A 25 -19.16 1.89 4.77
N ARG A 26 -20.28 2.40 5.25
CA ARG A 26 -20.33 3.20 6.48
C ARG A 26 -21.37 2.64 7.42
N SER A 27 -20.95 2.32 8.64
CA SER A 27 -21.82 1.82 9.71
C SER A 27 -21.78 2.78 10.89
N ILE A 28 -22.95 3.21 11.36
CA ILE A 28 -23.13 4.11 12.50
C ILE A 28 -23.78 3.32 13.62
N SER A 29 -23.14 3.26 14.79
CA SER A 29 -23.60 2.55 16.00
C SER A 29 -23.78 1.02 15.87
N GLN A 30 -23.65 0.44 14.67
CA GLN A 30 -23.62 -1.02 14.44
C GLN A 30 -22.20 -1.51 14.20
N LEU A 31 -21.38 -1.48 15.25
CA LEU A 31 -19.97 -1.86 15.18
C LEU A 31 -19.77 -3.37 15.37
N PRO A 32 -18.92 -4.03 14.56
CA PRO A 32 -18.57 -5.43 14.75
C PRO A 32 -17.84 -5.64 16.08
N ARG A 33 -18.35 -6.56 16.90
CA ARG A 33 -17.78 -6.86 18.23
C ARG A 33 -16.28 -7.15 18.19
N ALA A 34 -15.81 -7.84 17.15
CA ALA A 34 -14.40 -8.20 17.01
C ALA A 34 -13.48 -6.97 16.98
N LEU A 35 -13.85 -5.92 16.25
CA LEU A 35 -13.05 -4.69 16.18
C LEU A 35 -13.32 -3.78 17.38
N LEU A 36 -14.57 -3.71 17.83
CA LEU A 36 -14.97 -2.91 18.98
C LEU A 36 -14.24 -3.33 20.25
N HIS A 37 -14.14 -4.63 20.53
CA HIS A 37 -13.40 -5.14 21.69
C HIS A 37 -11.93 -4.75 21.63
N ILE A 38 -11.28 -4.89 20.47
CA ILE A 38 -9.86 -4.53 20.30
C ILE A 38 -9.63 -3.04 20.61
N ALA A 39 -10.49 -2.17 20.09
CA ALA A 39 -10.37 -0.74 20.32
C ALA A 39 -10.68 -0.34 21.77
N GLN A 40 -11.66 -0.99 22.41
CA GLN A 40 -11.99 -0.75 23.82
C GLN A 40 -10.86 -1.21 24.75
N ASP A 41 -10.31 -2.41 24.52
CA ASP A 41 -9.20 -2.96 25.33
C ASP A 41 -7.94 -2.11 25.21
N ALA A 42 -7.71 -1.50 24.04
CA ALA A 42 -6.58 -0.59 23.81
C ALA A 42 -6.87 0.88 24.20
N GLU A 43 -8.07 1.18 24.69
CA GLU A 43 -8.54 2.55 24.96
C GLU A 43 -8.31 3.50 23.77
N ALA A 44 -8.54 3.00 22.56
CA ALA A 44 -8.33 3.73 21.31
C ALA A 44 -9.57 4.56 20.93
N SER A 45 -9.43 5.88 20.86
CA SER A 45 -10.50 6.78 20.39
C SER A 45 -10.64 6.75 18.87
N LYS A 46 -9.52 6.54 18.18
CA LYS A 46 -9.43 6.40 16.73
C LYS A 46 -8.52 5.23 16.38
N LEU A 47 -8.94 4.42 15.41
CA LEU A 47 -8.14 3.33 14.86
C LEU A 47 -8.33 3.26 13.35
N ALA A 48 -7.26 3.44 12.60
CA ALA A 48 -7.23 3.31 11.15
C ALA A 48 -6.18 2.27 10.72
N LEU A 49 -6.59 1.34 9.86
CA LEU A 49 -5.75 0.33 9.23
C LEU A 49 -5.85 0.49 7.71
N HIS A 50 -4.70 0.68 7.06
CA HIS A 50 -4.60 0.68 5.61
C HIS A 50 -3.78 -0.52 5.14
N MET A 51 -4.24 -1.15 4.06
CA MET A 51 -3.60 -2.29 3.43
C MET A 51 -3.54 -2.03 1.93
N THR A 52 -2.41 -1.55 1.43
CA THR A 52 -2.29 -1.09 0.05
C THR A 52 -1.28 -1.92 -0.72
N ARG A 53 -1.68 -2.42 -1.89
CA ARG A 53 -0.84 -3.09 -2.87
C ARG A 53 -0.81 -2.33 -4.18
N GLY A 54 0.38 -2.23 -4.75
CA GLY A 54 0.61 -1.47 -5.98
C GLY A 54 0.94 -0.01 -5.69
N ARG A 55 1.01 0.76 -6.78
CA ARG A 55 1.37 2.17 -6.76
C ARG A 55 0.33 2.96 -7.54
N TRP A 56 -0.17 4.03 -6.93
CA TRP A 56 -0.98 4.99 -7.66
C TRP A 56 -0.14 5.67 -8.75
N GLN A 57 -0.56 5.52 -10.01
CA GLN A 57 0.10 6.18 -11.13
C GLN A 57 -0.39 7.60 -11.27
N GLN A 58 0.54 8.53 -11.50
CA GLN A 58 0.20 9.95 -11.61
C GLN A 58 -0.72 10.24 -12.80
N GLN A 59 -0.64 9.41 -13.86
CA GLN A 59 -1.53 9.52 -15.02
C GLN A 59 -3.00 9.28 -14.68
N TRP A 60 -3.33 8.58 -13.58
CA TRP A 60 -4.71 8.36 -13.15
C TRP A 60 -5.34 9.60 -12.49
N GLY A 61 -4.56 10.68 -12.31
CA GLY A 61 -5.01 11.92 -11.68
C GLY A 61 -4.93 11.91 -10.16
N PRO A 62 -5.73 12.74 -9.47
CA PRO A 62 -5.74 12.78 -8.01
C PRO A 62 -6.26 11.48 -7.40
N LEU A 63 -5.73 11.19 -6.21
CA LEU A 63 -6.24 10.11 -5.37
C LEU A 63 -7.74 10.35 -5.05
N PRO A 64 -8.56 9.30 -4.99
CA PRO A 64 -9.94 9.41 -4.52
C PRO A 64 -9.99 9.92 -3.08
N ASP A 65 -11.05 10.64 -2.73
CA ASP A 65 -11.27 11.32 -1.44
C ASP A 65 -10.05 12.11 -0.95
N GLU A 66 -9.36 12.76 -1.88
CA GLU A 66 -8.18 13.55 -1.59
C GLU A 66 -7.05 12.75 -0.89
N GLY A 67 -7.10 11.41 -0.97
CA GLY A 67 -6.09 10.49 -0.43
C GLY A 67 -6.22 10.14 1.05
N HIS A 68 -7.24 10.63 1.77
CA HIS A 68 -7.43 10.36 3.21
C HIS A 68 -7.47 8.86 3.54
N HIS A 69 -8.13 8.06 2.71
CA HIS A 69 -8.37 6.64 2.96
C HIS A 69 -7.29 5.73 2.35
N ILE A 70 -6.32 6.28 1.61
CA ILE A 70 -5.27 5.51 0.95
C ILE A 70 -3.96 5.60 1.74
N GLY A 71 -3.57 4.46 2.31
CA GLY A 71 -2.31 4.32 3.05
C GLY A 71 -1.10 4.00 2.17
N SER A 72 0.05 3.86 2.82
CA SER A 72 1.32 3.52 2.18
C SER A 72 1.23 2.11 1.60
N THR A 73 2.02 1.83 0.56
CA THR A 73 2.23 0.45 0.12
C THR A 73 2.68 -0.41 1.31
N GLY A 74 2.08 -1.60 1.42
CA GLY A 74 2.20 -2.49 2.57
C GLY A 74 1.05 -2.31 3.54
N MET A 75 1.36 -2.34 4.84
CA MET A 75 0.40 -2.10 5.92
C MET A 75 0.77 -0.84 6.71
N GLU A 76 -0.24 -0.04 7.05
CA GLU A 76 -0.11 1.17 7.87
C GLU A 76 -1.19 1.19 8.94
N VAL A 77 -0.80 1.46 10.18
CA VAL A 77 -1.73 1.60 11.31
C VAL A 77 -1.53 2.97 11.93
N ILE A 78 -2.63 3.70 12.09
CA ILE A 78 -2.70 4.96 12.82
C ILE A 78 -3.72 4.78 13.94
N ALA A 79 -3.33 5.03 15.18
CA ALA A 79 -4.26 4.95 16.31
C ALA A 79 -4.04 6.09 17.30
N THR A 80 -5.14 6.62 17.82
CA THR A 80 -5.12 7.59 18.93
C THR A 80 -5.43 6.83 20.22
N LEU A 81 -4.46 6.77 21.12
CA LEU A 81 -4.50 6.00 22.36
C LEU A 81 -4.45 6.93 23.59
N GLN A 82 -5.08 6.52 24.70
CA GLN A 82 -4.87 7.20 25.99
C GLN A 82 -3.50 6.87 26.58
N ASP A 83 -3.05 5.62 26.44
CA ASP A 83 -1.76 5.13 26.90
C ASP A 83 -0.98 4.47 25.73
N GLU A 84 0.26 4.88 25.53
CA GLU A 84 1.16 4.30 24.54
C GLU A 84 1.42 2.81 24.79
N GLN A 85 1.41 2.35 26.04
CA GLN A 85 1.66 0.94 26.36
C GLN A 85 0.65 0.00 25.70
N GLN A 86 -0.53 0.51 25.32
CA GLN A 86 -1.57 -0.22 24.60
C GLN A 86 -1.26 -0.45 23.11
N TRP A 87 -0.24 0.21 22.56
CA TRP A 87 0.14 0.06 21.16
C TRP A 87 0.49 -1.39 20.80
N LYS A 88 1.33 -2.06 21.62
CA LYS A 88 1.77 -3.43 21.35
C LYS A 88 0.63 -4.45 21.47
N PRO A 89 -0.21 -4.44 22.52
CA PRO A 89 -1.45 -5.23 22.57
C PRO A 89 -2.36 -5.01 21.35
N LEU A 90 -2.57 -3.74 20.95
CA LEU A 90 -3.41 -3.37 19.81
C LEU A 90 -2.92 -4.02 18.50
N VAL A 91 -1.66 -3.81 18.12
CA VAL A 91 -1.15 -4.34 16.84
C VAL A 91 -1.08 -5.87 16.84
N ASN A 92 -0.90 -6.51 18.00
CA ASN A 92 -0.99 -7.97 18.14
C ASN A 92 -2.43 -8.47 17.93
N ALA A 93 -3.42 -7.79 18.49
CA ALA A 93 -4.82 -8.16 18.31
C ALA A 93 -5.28 -7.96 16.85
N LEU A 94 -4.86 -6.87 16.21
CA LEU A 94 -5.13 -6.61 14.79
C LEU A 94 -4.43 -7.63 13.88
N SER A 95 -3.20 -8.02 14.22
CA SER A 95 -2.45 -9.09 13.53
C SER A 95 -3.27 -10.39 13.49
N GLY A 96 -3.85 -10.77 14.63
CA GLY A 96 -4.73 -11.94 14.73
C GLY A 96 -6.05 -11.79 13.97
N LEU A 97 -6.67 -10.60 13.99
CA LEU A 97 -7.94 -10.36 13.30
C LEU A 97 -7.79 -10.40 11.77
N PHE A 98 -6.75 -9.74 11.24
CA PHE A 98 -6.55 -9.60 9.80
C PHE A 98 -5.63 -10.66 9.19
N CYS A 99 -5.09 -11.60 9.97
CA CYS A 99 -4.11 -12.60 9.52
C CYS A 99 -2.89 -11.95 8.85
N ALA A 100 -2.36 -10.90 9.46
CA ALA A 100 -1.24 -10.12 8.95
C ALA A 100 -0.15 -10.00 10.02
N SER A 101 1.08 -9.68 9.63
CA SER A 101 2.23 -9.60 10.55
C SER A 101 2.34 -8.25 11.27
N LEU A 102 1.19 -7.64 11.63
CA LEU A 102 1.13 -6.31 12.28
C LEU A 102 1.83 -6.28 13.64
N ASN A 103 2.02 -7.44 14.28
CA ASN A 103 2.80 -7.60 15.51
C ASN A 103 4.28 -7.16 15.37
N TYR A 104 4.82 -7.05 14.14
CA TYR A 104 6.14 -6.47 13.89
C TYR A 104 6.17 -4.94 13.93
N MET A 105 5.02 -4.26 14.08
CA MET A 105 4.98 -2.82 14.38
C MET A 105 5.38 -2.55 15.83
N ASP A 106 6.58 -2.97 16.20
CA ASP A 106 7.18 -2.71 17.49
C ASP A 106 7.72 -1.27 17.57
N GLU A 107 8.44 -0.95 18.65
CA GLU A 107 9.07 0.35 18.87
C GLU A 107 10.05 0.73 17.74
N THR A 108 10.58 -0.24 17.00
CA THR A 108 11.56 -0.01 15.93
C THR A 108 10.90 0.38 14.60
N ARG A 109 9.59 0.10 14.44
CA ARG A 109 8.78 0.37 13.24
C ARG A 109 7.58 1.27 13.50
N SER A 110 7.56 1.90 14.67
CA SER A 110 6.47 2.78 15.10
C SER A 110 7.04 4.10 15.61
N THR A 111 6.25 5.17 15.52
CA THR A 111 6.65 6.48 16.02
C THR A 111 5.44 7.29 16.46
N ARG A 112 5.72 8.42 17.09
CA ARG A 112 4.74 9.41 17.53
C ARG A 112 4.88 10.68 16.70
N PRO A 113 4.05 10.85 15.66
CA PRO A 113 3.96 12.09 14.91
C PRO A 113 3.68 13.28 15.83
N LYS A 114 4.27 14.44 15.54
CA LYS A 114 4.05 15.69 16.30
C LYS A 114 3.19 16.69 15.53
N LEU A 115 3.33 16.76 14.21
CA LEU A 115 2.61 17.66 13.29
C LEU A 115 1.64 16.89 12.39
N ALA A 116 2.01 15.68 11.95
CA ALA A 116 1.13 14.80 11.18
C ALA A 116 0.10 14.11 12.10
N PHE A 117 -1.09 13.84 11.55
CA PHE A 117 -2.16 13.06 12.22
C PHE A 117 -2.59 13.57 13.61
N GLN A 118 -2.40 14.85 13.91
CA GLN A 118 -2.72 15.41 15.23
C GLN A 118 -4.17 15.12 15.62
N ASP A 119 -4.33 14.58 16.83
CA ASP A 119 -5.62 14.32 17.43
C ASP A 119 -5.58 14.78 18.90
N PRO A 120 -6.42 15.76 19.31
CA PRO A 120 -6.44 16.23 20.69
C PRO A 120 -6.98 15.20 21.68
N ALA A 121 -7.61 14.12 21.22
CA ALA A 121 -8.21 13.10 22.10
C ALA A 121 -7.17 12.21 22.80
N GLY A 122 -5.91 12.17 22.34
CA GLY A 122 -4.89 11.32 22.95
C GLY A 122 -3.54 11.32 22.22
N ILE A 123 -2.78 10.26 22.44
CA ILE A 123 -1.45 10.01 21.87
C ILE A 123 -1.61 9.30 20.54
N VAL A 124 -1.15 9.95 19.47
CA VAL A 124 -1.18 9.36 18.13
C VAL A 124 0.04 8.48 17.93
N MET A 125 -0.21 7.20 17.68
CA MET A 125 0.77 6.19 17.31
C MET A 125 0.63 5.88 15.82
N HIS A 126 1.77 5.76 15.14
CA HIS A 126 1.81 5.43 13.73
C HIS A 126 2.87 4.36 13.47
N GLY A 127 2.46 3.27 12.82
CA GLY A 127 3.31 2.13 12.47
C GLY A 127 3.22 1.80 10.98
N LEU A 128 4.36 1.39 10.39
CA LEU A 128 4.47 1.07 8.97
C LEU A 128 5.20 -0.25 8.73
N LEU A 129 4.62 -1.08 7.87
CA LEU A 129 5.22 -2.32 7.37
C LEU A 129 5.19 -2.33 5.84
N PRO A 130 6.17 -1.67 5.17
CA PRO A 130 6.19 -1.57 3.72
C PRO A 130 6.41 -2.92 3.01
N SER A 131 7.02 -3.89 3.70
CA SER A 131 7.28 -5.23 3.19
C SER A 131 6.10 -6.19 3.35
N GLU A 132 5.10 -5.84 4.17
CA GLU A 132 3.97 -6.72 4.45
C GLU A 132 3.06 -6.76 3.22
N THR A 133 2.95 -7.93 2.60
CA THR A 133 2.14 -8.10 1.40
C THR A 133 0.66 -8.18 1.75
N VAL A 134 -0.18 -7.50 0.98
CA VAL A 134 -1.64 -7.69 1.08
C VAL A 134 -2.02 -9.02 0.42
N CYS A 135 -2.59 -9.93 1.21
CA CYS A 135 -2.94 -11.30 0.85
C CYS A 135 -4.45 -11.49 0.73
N THR A 136 -4.87 -12.56 0.05
CA THR A 136 -6.30 -12.89 -0.12
C THR A 136 -7.00 -13.18 1.21
N GLU A 137 -6.21 -13.62 2.18
CA GLU A 137 -6.57 -13.95 3.54
C GLU A 137 -7.00 -12.71 4.32
N ASN A 138 -6.54 -11.50 3.96
CA ASN A 138 -6.95 -10.25 4.61
C ASN A 138 -8.38 -9.82 4.20
N LEU A 139 -8.86 -10.26 3.03
CA LEU A 139 -10.20 -9.92 2.54
C LEU A 139 -11.30 -10.59 3.35
N THR A 140 -11.10 -11.85 3.76
CA THR A 140 -12.10 -12.60 4.53
C THR A 140 -12.47 -11.92 5.86
N PRO A 141 -11.53 -11.51 6.74
CA PRO A 141 -11.84 -10.77 7.95
C PRO A 141 -12.41 -9.39 7.65
N PHE A 142 -11.92 -8.69 6.62
CA PHE A 142 -12.52 -7.41 6.18
C PHE A 142 -14.02 -7.56 5.88
N LEU A 143 -14.39 -8.55 5.06
CA LEU A 143 -15.80 -8.82 4.72
C LEU A 143 -16.61 -9.26 5.93
N LYS A 144 -16.00 -9.95 6.92
CA LYS A 144 -16.70 -10.34 8.14
C LYS A 144 -17.12 -9.15 9.02
N LEU A 145 -16.50 -7.98 8.84
CA LEU A 145 -16.89 -6.75 9.53
C LEU A 145 -18.16 -6.13 8.92
N LEU A 146 -18.49 -6.44 7.66
CA LEU A 146 -19.70 -5.94 7.01
C LEU A 146 -20.95 -6.69 7.49
N PRO A 147 -22.09 -6.02 7.72
CA PRO A 147 -23.34 -6.66 8.16
C PRO A 147 -23.80 -7.82 7.26
N CYS A 148 -23.76 -7.61 5.94
CA CYS A 148 -24.16 -8.60 4.93
C CYS A 148 -23.01 -9.46 4.40
N LYS A 149 -21.78 -9.26 4.91
CA LYS A 149 -20.56 -9.91 4.44
C LYS A 149 -20.39 -9.76 2.94
N ASN A 150 -20.26 -10.86 2.20
CA ASN A 150 -20.25 -10.90 0.73
C ASN A 150 -21.46 -11.64 0.15
N LYS A 151 -22.57 -11.71 0.90
CA LYS A 151 -23.76 -12.45 0.48
C LYS A 151 -24.79 -11.59 -0.23
N ALA A 152 -24.82 -10.29 0.04
CA ALA A 152 -25.75 -9.33 -0.56
C ALA A 152 -25.11 -7.94 -0.66
N GLY A 153 -25.72 -7.04 -1.45
CA GLY A 153 -25.21 -5.69 -1.66
C GLY A 153 -23.98 -5.63 -2.55
N ILE A 154 -23.35 -4.46 -2.66
CA ILE A 154 -22.16 -4.26 -3.54
C ILE A 154 -20.99 -5.17 -3.11
N ALA A 155 -20.95 -5.57 -1.84
CA ALA A 155 -19.93 -6.45 -1.30
C ALA A 155 -19.96 -7.87 -1.91
N SER A 156 -21.02 -8.28 -2.60
CA SER A 156 -21.08 -9.58 -3.28
C SER A 156 -20.14 -9.67 -4.50
N LEU A 157 -19.74 -8.52 -5.07
CA LEU A 157 -18.73 -8.44 -6.13
C LEU A 157 -17.32 -8.77 -5.64
N LEU A 158 -17.08 -8.58 -4.34
CA LEU A 158 -15.78 -8.73 -3.72
C LEU A 158 -15.39 -10.21 -3.64
N SER A 159 -14.27 -10.56 -4.26
CA SER A 159 -13.73 -11.93 -4.32
C SER A 159 -12.20 -11.92 -4.34
N SER A 160 -11.56 -13.09 -4.36
CA SER A 160 -10.09 -13.17 -4.49
C SER A 160 -9.55 -12.49 -5.77
N ARG A 161 -10.40 -12.22 -6.77
CA ARG A 161 -10.02 -11.48 -7.99
C ARG A 161 -9.63 -10.02 -7.73
N LEU A 162 -9.96 -9.46 -6.57
CA LEU A 162 -9.53 -8.13 -6.13
C LEU A 162 -8.00 -7.96 -6.10
N PHE A 163 -7.26 -9.06 -6.06
CA PHE A 163 -5.80 -9.05 -6.01
C PHE A 163 -5.15 -9.24 -7.40
N ASN A 164 -5.95 -9.31 -8.47
CA ASN A 164 -5.49 -9.29 -9.86
C ASN A 164 -5.71 -7.89 -10.49
N THR A 165 -5.44 -6.85 -9.71
CA THR A 165 -5.59 -5.44 -10.08
C THR A 165 -4.24 -4.74 -10.03
N ASP A 166 -4.10 -3.63 -10.75
CA ASP A 166 -2.85 -2.87 -10.82
C ASP A 166 -2.62 -2.03 -9.56
N PHE A 167 -3.73 -1.66 -8.91
CA PHE A 167 -3.75 -1.06 -7.59
C PHE A 167 -4.92 -1.63 -6.78
N SER A 168 -4.68 -1.93 -5.51
CA SER A 168 -5.72 -2.28 -4.54
C SER A 168 -5.40 -1.67 -3.19
N SER A 169 -6.38 -1.04 -2.55
CA SER A 169 -6.26 -0.54 -1.18
C SER A 169 -7.48 -0.95 -0.40
N LEU A 170 -7.29 -1.57 0.77
CA LEU A 170 -8.32 -1.87 1.75
C LEU A 170 -8.11 -0.93 2.94
N PHE A 171 -9.17 -0.29 3.37
CA PHE A 171 -9.15 0.67 4.48
C PHE A 171 -10.23 0.36 5.48
N VAL A 172 -9.88 0.38 6.76
CA VAL A 172 -10.81 0.22 7.88
C VAL A 172 -10.48 1.28 8.91
N GLU A 173 -11.44 2.15 9.21
CA GLU A 173 -11.33 3.15 10.26
C GLU A 173 -12.51 3.07 11.22
N MET A 174 -12.21 3.11 12.51
CA MET A 174 -13.19 3.23 13.57
C MET A 174 -12.92 4.48 14.38
N GLN A 175 -13.92 5.36 14.46
CA GLN A 175 -13.84 6.62 15.20
C GLN A 175 -15.24 7.03 15.67
N ASP A 176 -15.38 7.44 16.93
CA ASP A 176 -16.62 8.06 17.48
C ASP A 176 -17.92 7.25 17.22
N GLY A 177 -17.85 5.92 17.29
CA GLY A 177 -19.02 5.05 17.06
C GLY A 177 -19.35 4.81 15.57
N ILE A 178 -18.50 5.29 14.66
CA ILE A 178 -18.59 5.13 13.22
C ILE A 178 -17.51 4.14 12.77
N LEU A 179 -17.89 3.17 11.96
CA LEU A 179 -16.98 2.30 11.21
C LEU A 179 -17.08 2.64 9.73
N GLU A 180 -15.97 3.07 9.18
CA GLU A 180 -15.80 3.34 7.76
C GLU A 180 -14.89 2.28 7.15
N GLN A 181 -15.33 1.67 6.06
CA GLN A 181 -14.57 0.68 5.34
C GLN A 181 -14.55 1.07 3.86
N ARG A 182 -13.37 1.09 3.25
CA ARG A 182 -13.23 1.39 1.83
C ARG A 182 -12.38 0.37 1.10
N ILE A 183 -12.69 0.16 -0.18
CA ILE A 183 -11.86 -0.62 -1.09
C ILE A 183 -11.69 0.16 -2.39
N GLU A 184 -10.46 0.51 -2.70
CA GLU A 184 -10.09 1.20 -3.93
C GLU A 184 -9.37 0.22 -4.86
N LEU A 185 -9.86 0.07 -6.09
CA LEU A 185 -9.28 -0.85 -7.08
C LEU A 185 -9.08 -0.15 -8.41
N VAL A 186 -7.90 -0.32 -9.01
CA VAL A 186 -7.65 0.08 -10.39
C VAL A 186 -7.44 -1.15 -11.25
N ILE A 187 -8.31 -1.30 -12.24
CA ILE A 187 -8.33 -2.45 -13.14
C ILE A 187 -7.99 -1.99 -14.55
N ASP A 188 -6.97 -2.59 -15.15
CA ASP A 188 -6.79 -2.60 -16.60
C ASP A 188 -7.89 -3.43 -17.27
N ARG A 189 -8.78 -2.75 -17.99
CA ARG A 189 -9.89 -3.37 -18.71
C ARG A 189 -9.41 -4.34 -19.79
N GLN A 190 -8.40 -3.96 -20.57
CA GLN A 190 -7.92 -4.75 -21.71
C GLN A 190 -7.34 -6.09 -21.22
N ARG A 191 -6.57 -6.05 -20.13
CA ARG A 191 -6.01 -7.28 -19.53
C ARG A 191 -7.09 -8.31 -19.20
N ILE A 192 -8.23 -7.88 -18.69
CA ILE A 192 -9.30 -8.81 -18.28
C ILE A 192 -10.13 -9.31 -19.47
N ILE A 193 -10.42 -8.44 -20.45
CA ILE A 193 -11.13 -8.84 -21.67
C ILE A 193 -10.28 -9.85 -22.46
N ASN A 194 -8.98 -9.57 -22.63
CA ASN A 194 -8.07 -10.42 -23.40
C ASN A 194 -7.81 -11.78 -22.70
N ASN A 195 -7.75 -11.82 -21.37
CA ASN A 195 -7.55 -13.06 -20.61
C ASN A 195 -8.74 -14.04 -20.65
N LYS A 196 -9.94 -13.59 -21.08
CA LYS A 196 -11.04 -14.53 -21.38
C LYS A 196 -10.83 -15.29 -22.69
N GLY A 197 -9.87 -14.86 -23.51
CA GLY A 197 -9.52 -15.47 -24.78
C GLY A 197 -8.61 -16.68 -24.69
N GLN A 198 -7.49 -16.63 -23.94
CA GLN A 198 -6.45 -17.66 -24.09
C GLN A 198 -5.59 -17.86 -22.82
N LEU A 199 -5.69 -19.07 -22.26
CA LEU A 199 -4.60 -19.76 -21.54
C LEU A 199 -3.74 -20.57 -22.53
N GLU A 200 -3.75 -20.18 -23.80
CA GLU A 200 -2.79 -20.63 -24.78
C GLU A 200 -1.73 -19.53 -24.87
N VAL A 201 -0.45 -19.91 -24.83
CA VAL A 201 0.70 -19.08 -25.24
C VAL A 201 0.25 -18.13 -26.35
N PRO A 202 0.50 -16.80 -26.29
CA PRO A 202 -0.09 -15.85 -27.23
C PRO A 202 0.22 -16.30 -28.66
N GLY A 203 -0.74 -16.99 -29.27
CA GLY A 203 -0.72 -17.30 -30.67
C GLY A 203 -0.95 -15.98 -31.36
N SER A 204 -0.18 -15.71 -32.42
CA SER A 204 -0.45 -14.58 -33.30
C SER A 204 -1.95 -14.51 -33.60
N LEU A 205 -2.57 -13.37 -33.30
CA LEU A 205 -3.95 -13.09 -33.70
C LEU A 205 -4.09 -13.44 -35.19
N PRO A 206 -5.12 -14.20 -35.61
CA PRO A 206 -5.36 -14.47 -37.02
C PRO A 206 -5.39 -13.16 -37.81
N GLU A 207 -4.75 -13.14 -38.97
CA GLU A 207 -4.54 -11.94 -39.82
C GLU A 207 -5.84 -11.16 -40.11
N TYR A 208 -6.98 -11.85 -40.20
CA TYR A 208 -8.29 -11.25 -40.44
C TYR A 208 -8.90 -10.51 -39.23
N LEU A 209 -8.34 -10.66 -38.03
CA LEU A 209 -8.78 -9.97 -36.80
C LEU A 209 -7.91 -8.76 -36.44
N LEU A 210 -6.80 -8.54 -37.15
CA LEU A 210 -5.95 -7.37 -36.97
C LEU A 210 -6.59 -6.17 -37.68
N SER A 211 -7.23 -5.30 -36.90
CA SER A 211 -7.50 -3.93 -37.35
C SER A 211 -6.18 -3.16 -37.35
N CYS A 212 -5.89 -2.33 -38.35
CA CYS A 212 -4.61 -1.65 -38.56
C CYS A 212 -4.78 -0.12 -38.65
N ILE A 213 -3.86 0.68 -38.07
CA ILE A 213 -3.91 2.15 -38.22
C ILE A 213 -3.57 2.48 -39.67
N ASP A 214 -4.41 3.22 -40.38
CA ASP A 214 -4.13 3.58 -41.77
C ASP A 214 -2.91 4.51 -41.89
N LYS A 215 -1.77 3.95 -42.31
CA LYS A 215 -0.48 4.66 -42.44
C LYS A 215 0.19 4.30 -43.75
N PRO A 216 0.90 5.25 -44.39
CA PRO A 216 1.43 5.10 -45.76
C PRO A 216 2.53 4.03 -45.89
N TYR A 217 3.06 3.53 -44.78
CA TYR A 217 4.08 2.49 -44.73
C TYR A 217 3.53 1.11 -44.34
N ASN A 218 2.21 0.98 -44.16
CA ASN A 218 1.59 -0.34 -44.01
C ASN A 218 1.65 -1.11 -45.33
N SER A 219 1.80 -2.43 -45.25
CA SER A 219 1.76 -3.35 -46.38
C SER A 219 0.81 -4.50 -46.08
N ASP A 220 0.53 -5.33 -47.08
CA ASP A 220 -0.31 -6.54 -46.95
C ASP A 220 0.19 -7.52 -45.86
N VAL A 221 1.47 -7.42 -45.46
CA VAL A 221 2.10 -8.33 -44.47
C VAL A 221 2.56 -7.60 -43.20
N THR A 222 2.56 -6.26 -43.21
CA THR A 222 3.06 -5.45 -42.10
C THR A 222 2.15 -4.26 -41.84
N CYS A 223 1.44 -4.29 -40.72
CA CYS A 223 0.69 -3.14 -40.25
C CYS A 223 0.98 -2.89 -38.78
N PHE A 224 0.89 -1.63 -38.36
CA PHE A 224 0.72 -1.37 -36.94
C PHE A 224 -0.75 -1.64 -36.59
N PRO A 225 -1.03 -2.50 -35.59
CA PRO A 225 -2.39 -2.72 -35.15
C PRO A 225 -3.04 -1.39 -34.82
N ALA A 226 -4.24 -1.17 -35.34
CA ALA A 226 -5.14 -0.17 -34.86
C ALA A 226 -5.30 -0.42 -33.37
N ASP A 227 -5.14 0.66 -32.61
CA ASP A 227 -5.72 0.74 -31.29
C ASP A 227 -7.24 0.53 -31.48
N SER A 228 -7.70 -0.72 -31.41
CA SER A 228 -9.12 -1.07 -31.34
C SER A 228 -9.62 -0.69 -29.94
N ARG A 229 -9.47 0.60 -29.61
CA ARG A 229 -10.09 1.26 -28.46
C ARG A 229 -11.55 1.56 -28.73
N GLU A 230 -12.14 1.00 -29.78
CA GLU A 230 -13.59 0.99 -29.92
C GLU A 230 -14.17 0.22 -28.73
N SER A 231 -14.98 0.95 -27.97
CA SER A 231 -15.54 0.57 -26.68
C SER A 231 -16.35 -0.71 -26.79
N GLN A 232 -15.72 -1.85 -26.54
CA GLN A 232 -16.50 -3.06 -26.30
C GLN A 232 -17.34 -2.86 -25.03
N PRO A 233 -18.65 -3.14 -25.09
CA PRO A 233 -19.49 -3.19 -23.90
C PRO A 233 -18.90 -4.19 -22.91
N TRP A 234 -18.76 -3.76 -21.66
CA TRP A 234 -18.32 -4.63 -20.57
C TRP A 234 -19.33 -4.57 -19.44
N THR A 235 -19.31 -5.59 -18.58
CA THR A 235 -20.21 -5.69 -17.43
C THR A 235 -19.45 -6.00 -16.14
N LEU A 236 -20.02 -5.64 -14.98
CA LEU A 236 -19.43 -5.97 -13.67
C LEU A 236 -19.21 -7.48 -13.51
N SER A 237 -20.13 -8.29 -14.01
CA SER A 237 -20.02 -9.76 -13.96
C SER A 237 -18.84 -10.26 -14.78
N GLN A 238 -18.50 -9.58 -15.88
CA GLN A 238 -17.31 -9.94 -16.65
C GLN A 238 -16.01 -9.63 -15.92
N LEU A 239 -15.93 -8.50 -15.20
CA LEU A 239 -14.73 -8.09 -14.45
C LEU A 239 -14.56 -8.89 -13.16
N PHE A 240 -15.60 -8.93 -12.32
CA PHE A 240 -15.55 -9.55 -10.99
C PHE A 240 -15.87 -11.06 -11.01
N GLY A 241 -16.37 -11.59 -12.13
CA GLY A 241 -16.82 -12.99 -12.23
C GLY A 241 -18.11 -13.27 -11.46
N LYS A 242 -18.75 -12.24 -10.90
CA LYS A 242 -19.98 -12.30 -10.10
C LYS A 242 -20.84 -11.07 -10.40
N SER A 243 -22.16 -11.23 -10.29
CA SER A 243 -23.10 -10.11 -10.28
C SER A 243 -23.34 -9.61 -8.85
N ILE A 244 -23.95 -8.44 -8.75
CA ILE A 244 -24.45 -7.94 -7.47
C ILE A 244 -25.63 -8.81 -7.02
N ALA A 245 -25.63 -9.27 -5.77
CA ALA A 245 -26.62 -10.19 -5.23
C ALA A 245 -27.67 -9.43 -4.40
N GLY A 246 -28.63 -8.79 -5.08
CA GLY A 246 -29.68 -8.00 -4.42
C GLY A 246 -29.14 -6.87 -3.53
N THR A 247 -30.03 -6.27 -2.73
CA THR A 247 -29.66 -5.24 -1.74
C THR A 247 -29.40 -5.88 -0.37
N CYS A 248 -28.50 -5.29 0.42
CA CYS A 248 -28.31 -5.72 1.80
C CYS A 248 -29.55 -5.33 2.63
N PRO A 249 -30.23 -6.28 3.32
CA PRO A 249 -31.47 -5.98 4.07
C PRO A 249 -31.31 -4.96 5.21
N VAL A 250 -30.08 -4.72 5.66
CA VAL A 250 -29.74 -3.78 6.73
C VAL A 250 -29.36 -2.40 6.18
N ALA A 251 -29.09 -2.29 4.87
CA ALA A 251 -28.68 -1.03 4.26
C ALA A 251 -29.85 -0.05 4.20
N THR A 252 -29.65 1.13 4.77
CA THR A 252 -30.60 2.25 4.68
C THR A 252 -30.55 2.91 3.32
N GLU A 253 -29.36 2.93 2.71
CA GLU A 253 -29.10 3.51 1.40
C GLU A 253 -28.06 2.68 0.65
N THR A 254 -28.27 2.50 -0.65
CA THR A 254 -27.31 1.87 -1.54
C THR A 254 -27.19 2.71 -2.80
N GLU A 255 -26.01 3.28 -3.02
CA GLU A 255 -25.73 4.17 -4.14
C GLU A 255 -24.77 3.51 -5.13
N LEU A 256 -25.07 3.62 -6.42
CA LEU A 256 -24.16 3.22 -7.50
C LEU A 256 -23.95 4.43 -8.41
N LEU A 257 -22.73 4.98 -8.40
CA LEU A 257 -22.34 6.09 -9.26
C LEU A 257 -21.38 5.58 -10.33
N VAL A 258 -21.63 5.97 -11.58
CA VAL A 258 -20.74 5.66 -12.71
C VAL A 258 -20.41 6.97 -13.41
N ASP A 259 -19.14 7.36 -13.38
CA ASP A 259 -18.66 8.64 -13.90
C ASP A 259 -19.50 9.85 -13.40
N GLY A 260 -19.95 9.77 -12.15
CA GLY A 260 -20.78 10.78 -11.48
C GLY A 260 -22.28 10.69 -11.76
N VAL A 261 -22.74 9.71 -12.54
CA VAL A 261 -24.16 9.49 -12.85
C VAL A 261 -24.73 8.40 -11.93
N PRO A 262 -25.85 8.65 -11.23
CA PRO A 262 -26.50 7.63 -10.42
C PRO A 262 -27.19 6.57 -11.28
N HIS A 263 -26.99 5.31 -10.93
CA HIS A 263 -27.60 4.16 -11.57
C HIS A 263 -28.49 3.39 -10.61
N THR A 264 -29.61 2.87 -11.13
CA THR A 264 -30.50 2.02 -10.34
C THR A 264 -29.90 0.62 -10.15
N PHE A 265 -30.08 0.08 -8.95
CA PHE A 265 -29.75 -1.31 -8.65
C PHE A 265 -30.71 -2.23 -9.43
N SER A 266 -30.22 -2.84 -10.52
CA SER A 266 -30.98 -3.85 -11.27
C SER A 266 -30.11 -5.08 -11.50
N ASP A 267 -30.74 -6.25 -11.49
CA ASP A 267 -30.11 -7.58 -11.40
C ASP A 267 -29.28 -7.98 -12.64
N GLY A 268 -28.14 -7.33 -12.85
CA GLY A 268 -26.95 -8.09 -13.28
C GLY A 268 -26.34 -7.83 -14.65
N SER A 269 -26.62 -6.74 -15.35
CA SER A 269 -25.73 -6.30 -16.44
C SER A 269 -25.73 -4.78 -16.61
N TYR A 270 -24.84 -4.11 -15.89
CA TYR A 270 -24.50 -2.73 -16.22
C TYR A 270 -23.69 -2.75 -17.50
N ASP A 271 -24.27 -2.22 -18.57
CA ASP A 271 -23.61 -2.11 -19.86
C ASP A 271 -22.89 -0.75 -19.93
N PHE A 272 -21.58 -0.78 -19.70
CA PHE A 272 -20.75 0.43 -19.67
C PHE A 272 -20.32 0.80 -21.09
N ASN A 273 -21.26 1.34 -21.87
CA ASN A 273 -21.06 1.71 -23.28
C ASN A 273 -20.29 3.03 -23.50
N HIS A 274 -19.87 3.73 -22.44
CA HIS A 274 -19.26 5.05 -22.58
C HIS A 274 -17.77 4.99 -22.27
N HIS A 275 -16.95 4.82 -23.31
CA HIS A 275 -15.57 5.28 -23.24
C HIS A 275 -15.58 6.79 -23.39
N LYS A 276 -15.49 7.49 -22.25
CA LYS A 276 -15.06 8.88 -22.29
C LYS A 276 -13.56 8.85 -22.05
N GLN A 277 -12.77 9.27 -23.04
CA GLN A 277 -11.38 9.60 -22.80
C GLN A 277 -11.36 10.77 -21.80
N VAL A 278 -11.15 10.45 -20.52
CA VAL A 278 -11.14 11.44 -19.44
C VAL A 278 -9.73 11.99 -19.34
N ASP A 279 -9.53 13.27 -19.62
CA ASP A 279 -8.30 13.95 -19.22
C ASP A 279 -8.29 14.05 -17.69
N ALA A 280 -7.36 13.34 -17.05
CA ALA A 280 -7.26 13.35 -15.61
C ALA A 280 -6.85 14.74 -15.11
N ALA A 281 -7.61 15.29 -14.15
CA ALA A 281 -7.21 16.51 -13.46
C ALA A 281 -5.83 16.33 -12.81
N LEU A 282 -5.04 17.39 -12.74
CA LEU A 282 -3.77 17.36 -12.03
C LEU A 282 -4.02 17.44 -10.52
N PRO A 283 -3.38 16.58 -9.70
CA PRO A 283 -3.43 16.74 -8.25
C PRO A 283 -2.70 18.03 -7.84
N PRO A 284 -3.06 18.63 -6.69
CA PRO A 284 -2.47 19.90 -6.24
C PRO A 284 -0.95 19.83 -6.06
N ILE A 285 -0.45 18.67 -5.64
CA ILE A 285 0.98 18.39 -5.55
C ILE A 285 1.31 17.01 -6.11
N LEU A 286 2.48 16.88 -6.69
CA LEU A 286 3.09 15.62 -7.09
C LEU A 286 4.38 15.44 -6.29
N ALA A 287 4.57 14.26 -5.70
CA ALA A 287 5.77 13.98 -4.94
C ALA A 287 6.44 12.67 -5.38
N LYS A 288 7.77 12.68 -5.44
CA LYS A 288 8.59 11.49 -5.65
C LYS A 288 9.77 11.54 -4.72
N ARG A 289 9.97 10.46 -3.96
CA ARG A 289 11.17 10.30 -3.13
C ARG A 289 12.14 9.34 -3.81
N SER A 290 13.40 9.71 -3.82
CA SER A 290 14.49 8.86 -4.30
C SER A 290 15.55 8.70 -3.22
N LEU A 291 16.18 7.53 -3.24
CA LEU A 291 17.35 7.20 -2.45
C LEU A 291 18.53 7.04 -3.41
N THR A 292 19.57 7.83 -3.21
CA THR A 292 20.82 7.71 -3.98
C THR A 292 21.95 7.29 -3.06
N SER A 293 22.74 6.31 -3.50
CA SER A 293 23.94 5.85 -2.79
C SER A 293 25.01 5.39 -3.77
N GLN A 294 26.27 5.56 -3.40
CA GLN A 294 27.40 5.10 -4.21
C GLN A 294 27.79 3.68 -3.80
N GLY A 295 27.26 2.68 -4.52
CA GLY A 295 27.59 1.27 -4.29
C GLY A 295 27.27 0.80 -2.87
N SER A 296 28.22 0.09 -2.25
CA SER A 296 28.14 -0.42 -0.87
C SER A 296 28.51 0.63 0.20
N SER A 297 28.65 1.91 -0.17
CA SER A 297 29.00 2.95 0.80
C SER A 297 27.96 3.05 1.92
N LEU A 298 28.42 3.35 3.13
CA LEU A 298 27.54 3.60 4.27
C LEU A 298 26.80 4.94 4.12
N HIS A 299 27.21 5.80 3.20
CA HIS A 299 26.59 7.11 2.98
C HIS A 299 25.59 7.09 1.82
N GLY A 300 24.52 7.83 1.98
CA GLY A 300 23.53 8.05 0.93
C GLY A 300 22.89 9.41 1.04
N LYS A 301 21.96 9.68 0.14
CA LYS A 301 21.16 10.90 0.12
C LYS A 301 19.71 10.55 -0.17
N ILE A 302 18.81 11.09 0.63
CA ILE A 302 17.37 11.05 0.37
C ILE A 302 16.99 12.37 -0.28
N THR A 303 16.31 12.30 -1.42
CA THR A 303 15.81 13.48 -2.14
C THR A 303 14.31 13.33 -2.34
N LEU A 304 13.55 14.31 -1.87
CA LEU A 304 12.15 14.52 -2.20
C LEU A 304 12.08 15.51 -3.35
N LEU A 305 11.49 15.10 -4.46
CA LEU A 305 11.06 15.97 -5.55
C LEU A 305 9.57 16.25 -5.35
N LEU A 306 9.24 17.51 -5.09
CA LEU A 306 7.89 18.01 -4.92
C LEU A 306 7.59 18.94 -6.09
N ASN A 307 6.47 18.75 -6.76
CA ASN A 307 6.01 19.63 -7.83
C ASN A 307 4.63 20.18 -7.44
N ASN A 308 4.56 21.47 -7.17
CA ASN A 308 3.30 22.19 -6.98
C ASN A 308 2.73 22.52 -8.36
N THR A 309 1.60 21.89 -8.70
CA THR A 309 0.95 22.05 -10.01
C THR A 309 0.07 23.29 -10.08
N GLY A 310 -0.20 23.92 -8.93
CA GLY A 310 -0.99 25.13 -8.83
C GLY A 310 -0.20 26.39 -9.18
N SER A 311 -0.93 27.51 -9.30
CA SER A 311 -0.35 28.83 -9.58
C SER A 311 0.02 29.62 -8.31
N LYS A 312 -0.30 29.10 -7.12
CA LYS A 312 -0.06 29.75 -5.83
C LYS A 312 0.84 28.87 -4.96
N PRO A 313 1.67 29.47 -4.09
CA PRO A 313 2.40 28.72 -3.07
C PRO A 313 1.45 27.95 -2.16
N VAL A 314 1.87 26.75 -1.73
CA VAL A 314 1.10 25.89 -0.82
C VAL A 314 1.97 25.38 0.32
N ASP A 315 1.41 25.30 1.52
CA ASP A 315 2.12 24.71 2.66
C ASP A 315 1.98 23.18 2.60
N VAL A 316 3.13 22.50 2.63
CA VAL A 316 3.23 21.05 2.55
C VAL A 316 3.90 20.52 3.80
N LEU A 317 3.16 19.74 4.58
CA LEU A 317 3.71 18.96 5.67
C LEU A 317 4.36 17.70 5.08
N TYR A 318 5.67 17.56 5.24
CA TYR A 318 6.42 16.33 4.95
C TYR A 318 6.69 15.59 6.25
N TYR A 319 6.27 14.33 6.33
CA TYR A 319 6.53 13.43 7.46
C TYR A 319 7.19 12.13 6.97
N SER A 320 8.30 11.76 7.59
CA SER A 320 9.02 10.53 7.28
C SER A 320 9.47 9.81 8.54
N MET A 321 9.17 8.52 8.58
CA MET A 321 9.74 7.56 9.52
C MET A 321 10.92 6.85 8.83
N LEU A 322 12.12 7.01 9.37
CA LEU A 322 13.33 6.34 8.88
C LEU A 322 13.71 5.22 9.86
N PRO A 323 13.92 3.98 9.39
CA PRO A 323 14.35 2.87 10.24
C PRO A 323 15.59 3.22 11.08
N TRP A 324 15.73 2.62 12.25
CA TRP A 324 16.80 2.94 13.22
C TRP A 324 18.21 2.80 12.64
N PHE A 325 18.40 1.93 11.64
CA PHE A 325 19.69 1.73 10.97
C PHE A 325 20.03 2.85 9.97
N LEU A 326 19.16 3.84 9.77
CA LEU A 326 19.39 5.04 8.97
C LEU A 326 19.47 6.28 9.85
N ARG A 327 20.59 7.00 9.73
CA ARG A 327 20.87 8.22 10.49
C ARG A 327 20.85 9.42 9.55
N PRO A 328 19.83 10.28 9.62
CA PRO A 328 19.78 11.50 8.80
C PRO A 328 20.69 12.58 9.36
N TYR A 329 21.43 13.25 8.48
CA TYR A 329 22.26 14.41 8.79
C TYR A 329 21.49 15.70 8.53
N LEU A 330 20.79 16.21 9.55
CA LEU A 330 19.97 17.41 9.42
C LEU A 330 20.75 18.66 9.02
N HIS A 331 22.04 18.76 9.37
CA HIS A 331 22.88 19.88 8.93
C HIS A 331 23.10 19.91 7.41
N THR A 332 22.75 18.84 6.69
CA THR A 332 22.78 18.74 5.23
C THR A 332 21.41 18.91 4.59
N LEU A 333 20.38 19.26 5.37
CA LEU A 333 19.05 19.53 4.86
C LEU A 333 19.07 20.79 4.00
N ILE A 334 18.82 20.62 2.70
CA ILE A 334 18.80 21.70 1.71
C ILE A 334 17.48 21.63 0.95
N SER A 335 16.85 22.80 0.78
CA SER A 335 15.71 23.04 -0.09
C SER A 335 16.15 23.95 -1.23
N SER A 336 15.79 23.63 -2.49
CA SER A 336 16.23 24.42 -3.65
C SER A 336 15.48 25.74 -3.80
N ASN A 337 14.15 25.70 -3.73
CA ASN A 337 13.27 26.84 -4.07
C ASN A 337 12.29 27.21 -2.94
N ASP A 338 12.14 26.36 -1.94
CA ASP A 338 11.14 26.52 -0.88
C ASP A 338 11.77 26.94 0.43
N SER A 339 11.00 27.68 1.23
CA SER A 339 11.39 27.97 2.61
C SER A 339 10.92 26.85 3.54
N ILE A 340 11.83 26.37 4.38
CA ILE A 340 11.52 25.46 5.49
C ILE A 340 11.08 26.34 6.66
N SER A 341 9.80 26.31 7.01
CA SER A 341 9.25 27.16 8.07
C SER A 341 9.39 26.53 9.46
N GLN A 342 9.20 25.21 9.55
CA GLN A 342 9.30 24.46 10.79
C GLN A 342 9.92 23.09 10.56
N THR A 343 10.74 22.63 11.49
CA THR A 343 11.27 21.26 11.50
C THR A 343 11.09 20.66 12.89
N SER A 344 10.50 19.46 12.96
CA SER A 344 10.45 18.63 14.16
C SER A 344 11.17 17.33 13.88
N PHE A 345 12.18 17.03 14.71
CA PHE A 345 12.99 15.83 14.55
C PHE A 345 13.08 15.04 15.85
N THR A 346 13.19 13.73 15.73
CA THR A 346 13.58 12.83 16.82
C THR A 346 14.58 11.83 16.27
N SER A 347 15.74 11.73 16.94
CA SER A 347 16.81 10.85 16.50
C SER A 347 16.45 9.37 16.65
N ALA A 348 16.95 8.55 15.72
CA ALA A 348 16.96 7.11 15.85
C ALA A 348 17.80 6.66 17.05
N ILE A 349 17.41 5.52 17.63
CA ILE A 349 18.20 4.78 18.62
C ILE A 349 18.32 3.36 18.09
N ASP A 350 19.55 2.88 17.91
CA ASP A 350 19.84 1.57 17.32
C ASP A 350 19.00 0.46 17.98
N ARG A 351 18.23 -0.29 17.16
CA ARG A 351 17.37 -1.43 17.55
C ARG A 351 16.23 -1.11 18.52
N GLN A 352 15.98 0.17 18.81
CA GLN A 352 14.94 0.58 19.75
C GLN A 352 13.91 1.48 19.08
N ARG A 353 14.35 2.49 18.32
CA ARG A 353 13.45 3.53 17.82
C ARG A 353 13.87 4.09 16.46
N PRO A 354 12.94 4.27 15.51
CA PRO A 354 13.22 4.92 14.23
C PRO A 354 13.49 6.42 14.42
N ALA A 355 14.14 7.03 13.42
CA ALA A 355 14.20 8.49 13.32
C ALA A 355 12.88 9.03 12.76
N ARG A 356 12.37 10.11 13.36
CA ARG A 356 11.19 10.82 12.91
C ARG A 356 11.60 12.19 12.40
N LEU A 357 11.21 12.51 11.17
CA LEU A 357 11.45 13.82 10.56
C LEU A 357 10.14 14.39 10.05
N GLU A 358 9.77 15.57 10.55
CA GLU A 358 8.61 16.34 10.11
C GLU A 358 9.05 17.75 9.73
N ILE A 359 8.74 18.16 8.51
CA ILE A 359 9.16 19.44 7.94
C ILE A 359 7.92 20.12 7.36
N MET A 360 7.72 21.39 7.71
CA MET A 360 6.75 22.25 7.04
C MET A 360 7.47 23.01 5.93
N LEU A 361 7.04 22.78 4.69
CA LEU A 361 7.62 23.36 3.49
C LEU A 361 6.63 24.38 2.91
N HIS A 362 7.12 25.57 2.56
CA HIS A 362 6.34 26.52 1.78
C HIS A 362 6.64 26.33 0.28
N ALA A 363 5.83 25.51 -0.39
CA ALA A 363 6.08 25.04 -1.76
C ALA A 363 5.64 26.05 -2.82
N LEU A 364 6.60 26.66 -3.51
CA LEU A 364 6.34 27.56 -4.64
C LEU A 364 5.81 26.78 -5.86
N PRO A 365 5.08 27.42 -6.79
CA PRO A 365 4.69 26.80 -8.06
C PRO A 365 5.88 26.21 -8.82
N GLY A 366 5.72 24.99 -9.32
CA GLY A 366 6.76 24.25 -10.03
C GLY A 366 7.53 23.25 -9.17
N LEU A 367 8.73 22.87 -9.65
CA LEU A 367 9.53 21.81 -9.05
C LEU A 367 10.46 22.33 -7.94
N THR A 368 10.35 21.71 -6.77
CA THR A 368 11.26 21.89 -5.64
C THR A 368 11.90 20.55 -5.25
N SER A 369 13.19 20.59 -4.94
CA SER A 369 13.91 19.47 -4.35
C SER A 369 14.25 19.76 -2.89
N VAL A 370 13.91 18.83 -2.00
CA VAL A 370 14.33 18.83 -0.60
C VAL A 370 15.19 17.60 -0.38
N SER A 371 16.39 17.78 0.16
CA SER A 371 17.32 16.66 0.30
C SER A 371 18.17 16.73 1.55
N PHE A 372 18.55 15.57 2.06
CA PHE A 372 19.47 15.43 3.19
C PHE A 372 20.28 14.15 3.03
N ASN A 373 21.51 14.18 3.55
CA ASN A 373 22.39 13.03 3.58
C ASN A 373 21.99 12.08 4.72
N ILE A 374 22.26 10.80 4.52
CA ILE A 374 22.02 9.74 5.48
C ILE A 374 23.28 8.89 5.64
N GLU A 375 23.43 8.30 6.82
CA GLU A 375 24.41 7.26 7.11
C GLU A 375 23.70 5.95 7.49
N ARG A 376 24.25 4.83 7.04
CA ARG A 376 23.77 3.47 7.30
C ARG A 376 24.58 2.86 8.43
N THR A 377 23.90 2.17 9.33
CA THR A 377 24.55 1.40 10.39
C THR A 377 24.83 -0.03 9.90
N VAL A 378 25.96 -0.61 10.30
CA VAL A 378 26.28 -2.01 10.02
C VAL A 378 25.36 -2.90 10.86
N LEU A 379 24.69 -3.84 10.19
CA LEU A 379 23.80 -4.80 10.82
C LEU A 379 24.56 -6.04 11.30
N ARG A 380 24.02 -6.68 12.35
CA ARG A 380 24.47 -8.02 12.78
C ARG A 380 23.95 -9.06 11.82
N TYR A 381 24.63 -10.20 11.73
CA TYR A 381 24.22 -11.32 10.87
C TYR A 381 22.74 -11.72 11.05
N ALA A 382 22.28 -11.82 12.30
CA ALA A 382 20.91 -12.20 12.63
C ALA A 382 19.84 -11.10 12.36
N GLU A 383 20.27 -9.90 11.96
CA GLU A 383 19.36 -8.77 11.66
C GLU A 383 18.99 -8.72 10.17
N TYR A 384 19.65 -9.52 9.33
CA TYR A 384 19.29 -9.61 7.91
C TYR A 384 18.03 -10.46 7.73
N PRO A 385 17.14 -10.08 6.79
CA PRO A 385 16.05 -10.96 6.38
C PRO A 385 16.60 -12.25 5.77
N PRO A 386 15.79 -13.34 5.70
CA PRO A 386 16.21 -14.61 5.11
C PRO A 386 16.80 -14.48 3.70
N ASP A 387 16.26 -13.54 2.90
CA ASP A 387 16.88 -13.10 1.64
C ASP A 387 17.55 -11.74 1.82
N ALA A 388 18.82 -11.77 2.26
CA ALA A 388 19.62 -10.58 2.48
C ALA A 388 19.91 -9.80 1.18
N ASN A 389 19.87 -10.46 0.01
CA ASN A 389 20.21 -9.85 -1.28
C ASN A 389 19.10 -8.93 -1.80
N ARG A 390 17.84 -9.15 -1.40
CA ARG A 390 16.72 -8.25 -1.69
C ARG A 390 16.95 -6.84 -1.14
N GLY A 391 17.58 -6.73 0.03
CA GLY A 391 17.72 -5.46 0.76
C GLY A 391 16.55 -5.15 1.69
N PHE A 392 16.51 -3.91 2.17
CA PHE A 392 15.61 -3.43 3.22
C PHE A 392 14.65 -2.37 2.70
N ASP A 393 13.37 -2.47 3.07
CA ASP A 393 12.39 -1.47 2.69
C ASP A 393 12.43 -0.25 3.63
N ILE A 394 12.52 0.94 3.05
CA ILE A 394 12.35 2.22 3.74
C ILE A 394 10.91 2.67 3.54
N PRO A 395 10.12 2.86 4.61
CA PRO A 395 8.73 3.26 4.51
C PRO A 395 8.55 4.57 3.75
N GLY A 396 7.47 4.70 2.99
CA GLY A 396 7.09 5.92 2.27
C GLY A 396 7.02 7.14 3.19
N ALA A 397 7.22 8.33 2.63
CA ALA A 397 6.95 9.57 3.34
C ALA A 397 5.48 9.96 3.14
N TYR A 398 4.84 10.47 4.18
CA TYR A 398 3.52 11.08 4.14
C TYR A 398 3.66 12.56 3.82
N LEU A 399 2.80 13.06 2.93
CA LEU A 399 2.69 14.47 2.61
C LEU A 399 1.25 14.92 2.71
N ARG A 400 1.03 16.11 3.26
CA ARG A 400 -0.29 16.75 3.33
C ARG A 400 -0.22 18.21 2.89
N THR A 401 -1.16 18.63 2.04
CA THR A 401 -1.38 20.02 1.62
C THR A 401 -2.86 20.35 1.72
N GLY A 402 -3.23 21.25 2.63
CA GLY A 402 -4.64 21.47 2.98
C GLY A 402 -5.30 20.16 3.43
N THR A 403 -6.27 19.70 2.65
CA THR A 403 -7.01 18.44 2.81
C THR A 403 -6.43 17.29 1.97
N TYR A 404 -5.61 17.58 0.96
CA TYR A 404 -5.01 16.54 0.11
C TYR A 404 -3.85 15.84 0.79
N GLU A 405 -3.92 14.51 0.85
CA GLU A 405 -2.94 13.61 1.43
C GLU A 405 -2.37 12.68 0.36
N LEU A 406 -1.08 12.40 0.45
CA LEU A 406 -0.44 11.40 -0.40
C LEU A 406 0.74 10.78 0.32
N ARG A 407 1.11 9.57 -0.12
CA ARG A 407 2.29 8.87 0.38
C ARG A 407 3.24 8.56 -0.76
N THR A 408 4.52 8.82 -0.58
CA THR A 408 5.54 8.44 -1.56
C THR A 408 5.74 6.94 -1.52
N THR A 409 6.26 6.36 -2.61
CA THR A 409 6.61 4.94 -2.64
C THR A 409 7.69 4.60 -1.60
N PRO A 410 7.63 3.39 -0.99
CA PRO A 410 8.77 2.85 -0.26
C PRO A 410 10.02 2.80 -1.14
N ALA A 411 11.18 2.96 -0.53
CA ALA A 411 12.46 2.85 -1.23
C ALA A 411 13.18 1.58 -0.79
N LEU A 412 13.82 0.89 -1.73
CA LEU A 412 14.61 -0.30 -1.43
C LEU A 412 16.06 0.11 -1.17
N LEU A 413 16.57 -0.29 -0.01
CA LEU A 413 17.93 -0.02 0.45
C LEU A 413 18.76 -1.31 0.37
N SER A 414 19.81 -1.30 -0.45
CA SER A 414 20.84 -2.32 -0.38
C SER A 414 21.85 -1.97 0.73
N LEU A 415 22.09 -2.94 1.62
CA LEU A 415 23.14 -2.88 2.63
C LEU A 415 24.23 -3.91 2.28
N PRO A 416 25.51 -3.66 2.64
CA PRO A 416 26.56 -4.63 2.42
C PRO A 416 26.19 -5.93 3.13
N THR A 417 26.08 -7.03 2.39
CA THR A 417 25.73 -8.34 2.93
C THR A 417 26.99 -9.03 3.46
N PRO A 418 26.97 -9.58 4.70
CA PRO A 418 28.09 -10.38 5.19
C PRO A 418 28.18 -11.70 4.40
N ASP A 419 29.33 -12.36 4.47
CA ASP A 419 29.49 -13.70 3.89
C ASP A 419 28.67 -14.74 4.68
N PHE A 420 27.48 -15.07 4.18
CA PHE A 420 26.60 -16.08 4.77
C PHE A 420 27.13 -17.52 4.64
N SER A 421 28.16 -17.76 3.81
CA SER A 421 28.73 -19.09 3.61
C SER A 421 29.70 -19.48 4.72
N MET A 422 30.31 -18.53 5.43
CA MET A 422 31.28 -18.82 6.49
C MET A 422 30.70 -19.69 7.62
N PRO A 423 29.54 -19.37 8.23
CA PRO A 423 28.94 -20.24 9.24
C PRO A 423 28.64 -21.65 8.71
N TYR A 424 28.16 -21.76 7.47
CA TYR A 424 27.89 -23.06 6.83
C TYR A 424 29.17 -23.88 6.65
N ASN A 425 30.25 -23.24 6.18
CA ASN A 425 31.56 -23.88 6.02
C ASN A 425 32.12 -24.37 7.37
N VAL A 426 31.96 -23.56 8.44
CA VAL A 426 32.38 -23.94 9.79
C VAL A 426 31.55 -25.11 10.33
N ILE A 427 30.22 -25.10 10.12
CA ILE A 427 29.35 -26.20 10.54
C ILE A 427 29.72 -27.49 9.79
N ILE A 428 29.93 -27.45 8.47
CA ILE A 428 30.38 -28.62 7.71
C ILE A 428 31.72 -29.13 8.23
N LEU A 429 32.70 -28.25 8.42
CA LEU A 429 34.03 -28.64 8.89
C LEU A 429 33.95 -29.28 10.28
N THR A 430 33.21 -28.67 11.21
CA THR A 430 33.08 -29.20 12.58
C THR A 430 32.30 -30.52 12.60
N CYS A 431 31.20 -30.64 11.86
CA CYS A 431 30.44 -31.89 11.73
C CYS A 431 31.28 -33.01 11.09
N THR A 432 32.06 -32.71 10.05
CA THR A 432 32.94 -33.70 9.40
C THR A 432 34.07 -34.16 10.33
N VAL A 433 34.71 -33.25 11.06
CA VAL A 433 35.72 -33.60 12.08
C VAL A 433 35.11 -34.47 13.18
N ILE A 434 33.95 -34.10 13.73
CA ILE A 434 33.27 -34.88 14.76
C ILE A 434 32.89 -36.27 14.24
N ALA A 435 32.35 -36.37 13.02
CA ALA A 435 31.99 -37.64 12.41
C ALA A 435 33.21 -38.55 12.20
N LEU A 436 34.33 -38.00 11.75
CA LEU A 436 35.59 -38.74 11.57
C LEU A 436 36.17 -39.20 12.91
N CYS A 437 36.19 -38.34 13.93
CA CYS A 437 36.64 -38.70 15.27
C CYS A 437 35.76 -39.79 15.87
N PHE A 438 34.43 -39.62 15.83
CA PHE A 438 33.49 -40.61 16.33
C PHE A 438 33.63 -41.93 15.58
N GLY A 439 33.66 -41.93 14.25
CA GLY A 439 33.81 -43.14 13.45
C GLY A 439 35.14 -43.85 13.70
N SER A 440 36.22 -43.11 13.90
CA SER A 440 37.53 -43.67 14.23
C SER A 440 37.53 -44.33 15.61
N VAL A 441 37.04 -43.64 16.64
CA VAL A 441 36.93 -44.17 18.01
C VAL A 441 35.99 -45.38 18.05
N PHE A 442 34.83 -45.28 17.41
CA PHE A 442 33.85 -46.36 17.35
C PHE A 442 34.41 -47.61 16.68
N ASN A 443 35.13 -47.47 15.55
CA ASN A 443 35.79 -48.60 14.90
C ASN A 443 36.87 -49.23 15.77
N LEU A 444 37.64 -48.43 16.50
CA LEU A 444 38.71 -48.90 17.38
C LEU A 444 38.16 -49.68 18.58
N VAL A 445 37.01 -49.26 19.12
CA VAL A 445 36.36 -49.91 20.26
C VAL A 445 35.54 -51.14 19.84
N SER A 446 34.89 -51.10 18.67
CA SER A 446 33.95 -52.16 18.25
C SER A 446 34.57 -53.27 17.41
N ARG A 447 35.70 -53.04 16.72
CA ARG A 447 36.37 -54.11 15.98
C ARG A 447 37.03 -55.09 16.94
N ARG A 448 36.52 -56.32 16.99
CA ARG A 448 37.25 -57.47 17.54
C ARG A 448 38.48 -57.71 16.65
N ILE A 449 39.66 -57.54 17.23
CA ILE A 449 40.93 -58.00 16.66
C ILE A 449 40.88 -59.54 16.69
N VAL A 450 40.79 -60.17 15.53
CA VAL A 450 40.92 -61.63 15.33
C VAL A 450 42.24 -61.89 14.65
#